data_AF-A0AA40S673-F1
#
_entry.id   AF-A0AA40S673-F1
#
_cell.length_a   1.000
_cell.length_b   1.000
_cell.length_c   1.000
_cell.angle_alpha   90.00
_cell.angle_beta   90.00
_cell.angle_gamma   90.00
#
_symmetry.space_group_name_H-M   'P 1'
#
loop_
_entity.id
_entity.type
_entity.pdbx_description
1 polymer ?
#
loop_
_entity_poly.entity_id
_entity_poly.type
_entity_poly.pdbx_seq_one_letter_code
_entity_poly.pdbx_strand_id
1 'polypeptide(L)'
;MARFIAFAGDPEIRAVLLARLAGHGAGGTLDPAGDRWNGTGGTPSGCIAASDDPKAFEAATGYPAGLGLLLDHLCARIQDPQAAAALATDWLGRVAPGADLTNVPSHLVTFMLEEGLGNAKWPAEIQGVSETLCGILALHRRSASGDTPLRAEWSAVQSAAIAATDAVTDPLGLTYGALAEAAAWDPVVSRSTLVDVASKWYAVRSRQASLETGWTERDDAAFKACIETFERDVLAHDSSLTTYDFPSFFCVHAPELHARFIQQLDRSNTAFLESPGILARVSLDALAAASRPDAA
;
A
#
# COMPACT_ATOMS: atom_id res chain seq x y z
N MET A 1 -11.85 12.43 -20.21
CA MET A 1 -11.37 11.44 -19.22
C MET A 1 -12.61 10.76 -18.64
N ALA A 2 -12.53 9.46 -18.29
CA ALA A 2 -13.66 8.78 -17.65
C ALA A 2 -13.87 9.38 -16.25
N ARG A 3 -15.12 9.71 -15.90
CA ARG A 3 -15.49 10.11 -14.53
C ARG A 3 -15.98 8.90 -13.78
N PHE A 4 -15.60 8.79 -12.51
CA PHE A 4 -15.98 7.69 -11.64
C PHE A 4 -17.06 8.16 -10.67
N ILE A 5 -18.32 8.08 -11.13
CA ILE A 5 -19.47 8.52 -10.36
C ILE A 5 -19.99 7.35 -9.53
N ALA A 6 -19.86 7.46 -8.21
CA ALA A 6 -20.23 6.42 -7.27
C ALA A 6 -21.69 6.00 -7.45
N PHE A 7 -21.88 4.70 -7.62
CA PHE A 7 -23.18 4.03 -7.76
C PHE A 7 -24.03 4.61 -8.90
N ALA A 8 -23.41 5.22 -9.91
CA ALA A 8 -24.09 5.97 -10.97
C ALA A 8 -25.11 7.03 -10.47
N GLY A 9 -24.97 7.51 -9.23
CA GLY A 9 -25.95 8.41 -8.60
C GLY A 9 -27.15 7.71 -7.95
N ASP A 10 -27.26 6.39 -8.03
CA ASP A 10 -28.42 5.63 -7.59
C ASP A 10 -28.21 5.03 -6.17
N PRO A 11 -28.98 5.47 -5.16
CA PRO A 11 -28.92 4.88 -3.82
C PRO A 11 -29.29 3.40 -3.76
N GLU A 12 -30.12 2.90 -4.68
CA GLU A 12 -30.53 1.49 -4.71
C GLU A 12 -29.36 0.59 -5.12
N ILE A 13 -28.50 1.04 -6.05
CA ILE A 13 -27.28 0.31 -6.42
C ILE A 13 -26.40 0.12 -5.17
N ARG A 14 -26.17 1.19 -4.40
CA ARG A 14 -25.40 1.09 -3.15
C ARG A 14 -26.04 0.11 -2.16
N ALA A 15 -27.36 0.19 -1.99
CA ALA A 15 -28.09 -0.68 -1.06
C ALA A 15 -27.97 -2.16 -1.45
N VAL A 16 -28.10 -2.49 -2.74
CA VAL A 16 -27.94 -3.86 -3.27
C VAL A 16 -26.52 -4.39 -3.03
N LEU A 17 -25.50 -3.58 -3.29
CA LEU A 17 -24.10 -4.00 -3.10
C LEU A 17 -23.75 -4.20 -1.62
N LEU A 18 -24.24 -3.34 -0.73
CA LEU A 18 -24.09 -3.51 0.72
C LEU A 18 -24.81 -4.76 1.21
N ALA A 19 -26.03 -5.02 0.74
CA ALA A 19 -26.77 -6.23 1.09
C ALA A 19 -26.06 -7.50 0.60
N ARG A 20 -25.48 -7.47 -0.60
CA ARG A 20 -24.66 -8.57 -1.13
C ARG A 20 -23.44 -8.83 -0.27
N LEU A 21 -22.68 -7.79 0.06
CA LEU A 21 -21.50 -7.92 0.93
C LEU A 21 -21.86 -8.46 2.31
N ALA A 22 -22.94 -7.96 2.92
CA ALA A 22 -23.46 -8.46 4.19
C ALA A 22 -23.87 -9.94 4.11
N GLY A 23 -24.49 -10.35 3.00
CA GLY A 23 -24.82 -11.76 2.73
C GLY A 23 -23.59 -12.65 2.68
N HIS A 24 -22.51 -12.22 2.02
CA HIS A 24 -21.24 -12.95 2.00
C HIS A 24 -20.59 -13.05 3.38
N GLY A 25 -20.63 -11.96 4.15
CA GLY A 25 -20.16 -11.96 5.54
C GLY A 25 -20.94 -12.93 6.43
N ALA A 26 -22.27 -12.89 6.39
CA ALA A 26 -23.13 -13.79 7.17
C ALA A 26 -23.02 -15.26 6.73
N GLY A 27 -22.79 -15.50 5.43
CA GLY A 27 -22.62 -16.83 4.87
C GLY A 27 -21.20 -17.40 5.00
N GLY A 28 -20.25 -16.67 5.58
CA GLY A 28 -18.85 -17.12 5.71
C GLY A 28 -18.14 -17.31 4.36
N THR A 29 -18.58 -16.62 3.31
CA THR A 29 -18.01 -16.69 1.95
C THR A 29 -17.19 -15.46 1.59
N LEU A 30 -17.14 -14.46 2.48
CA LEU A 30 -16.18 -13.38 2.42
C LEU A 30 -14.83 -13.87 2.94
N ASP A 31 -13.81 -13.85 2.09
CA ASP A 31 -12.45 -14.26 2.40
C ASP A 31 -11.49 -13.08 2.17
N PRO A 32 -11.22 -12.26 3.20
CA PRO A 32 -10.34 -11.10 3.11
C PRO A 32 -8.92 -11.42 2.63
N ALA A 33 -8.41 -12.62 2.93
CA ALA A 33 -7.06 -13.03 2.61
C ALA A 33 -6.99 -13.95 1.37
N GLY A 34 -8.13 -14.24 0.75
CA GLY A 34 -8.21 -15.09 -0.43
C GLY A 34 -7.59 -14.46 -1.67
N ASP A 35 -7.17 -15.29 -2.62
CA ASP A 35 -6.49 -14.81 -3.83
C ASP A 35 -7.44 -14.17 -4.85
N ARG A 36 -8.70 -14.63 -4.91
CA ARG A 36 -9.70 -14.18 -5.89
C ARG A 36 -11.11 -14.69 -5.60
N TRP A 37 -12.08 -14.15 -6.33
CA TRP A 37 -13.42 -14.71 -6.44
C TRP A 37 -13.41 -16.11 -7.07
N ASN A 38 -14.11 -17.07 -6.47
CA ASN A 38 -14.15 -18.46 -6.92
C ASN A 38 -15.52 -18.90 -7.47
N GLY A 39 -16.46 -17.96 -7.65
CA GLY A 39 -17.85 -18.24 -8.04
C GLY A 39 -18.84 -18.32 -6.88
N THR A 40 -18.37 -18.54 -5.65
CA THR A 40 -19.21 -18.65 -4.44
C THR A 40 -18.83 -17.66 -3.34
N GLY A 41 -17.56 -17.27 -3.29
CA GLY A 41 -16.97 -16.38 -2.31
C GLY A 41 -15.63 -15.84 -2.79
N GLY A 42 -15.00 -15.01 -1.98
CA GLY A 42 -13.67 -14.48 -2.27
C GLY A 42 -13.41 -13.15 -1.56
N THR A 43 -12.51 -12.36 -2.15
CA THR A 43 -12.12 -11.06 -1.62
C THR A 43 -13.30 -10.09 -1.53
N PRO A 44 -13.22 -9.05 -0.69
CA PRO A 44 -14.27 -8.03 -0.59
C PRO A 44 -14.70 -7.46 -1.94
N SER A 45 -13.77 -7.04 -2.80
CA SER A 45 -14.08 -6.52 -4.13
C SER A 45 -14.76 -7.59 -5.00
N GLY A 46 -14.32 -8.84 -4.88
CA GLY A 46 -14.91 -9.98 -5.58
C GLY A 46 -16.34 -10.28 -5.13
N CYS A 47 -16.62 -10.26 -3.83
CA CYS A 47 -17.97 -10.39 -3.27
C CYS A 47 -18.89 -9.24 -3.69
N ILE A 48 -18.37 -8.01 -3.77
CA ILE A 48 -19.14 -6.85 -4.23
C ILE A 48 -19.49 -7.01 -5.71
N ALA A 49 -18.52 -7.36 -6.56
CA ALA A 49 -18.69 -7.48 -8.00
C ALA A 49 -19.33 -8.80 -8.46
N ALA A 50 -19.30 -9.84 -7.62
CA ALA A 50 -19.49 -11.24 -7.98
C ALA A 50 -18.57 -11.70 -9.15
N SER A 51 -17.33 -11.23 -9.15
CA SER A 51 -16.35 -11.44 -10.23
C SER A 51 -14.91 -11.19 -9.74
N ASP A 52 -13.92 -11.84 -10.35
CA ASP A 52 -12.50 -11.55 -10.14
C ASP A 52 -11.95 -10.49 -11.13
N ASP A 53 -12.76 -9.98 -12.06
CA ASP A 53 -12.35 -8.90 -12.98
C ASP A 53 -12.45 -7.54 -12.27
N PRO A 54 -11.33 -6.78 -12.14
CA PRO A 54 -11.37 -5.45 -11.57
C PRO A 54 -12.30 -4.49 -12.32
N LYS A 55 -12.55 -4.70 -13.63
CA LYS A 55 -13.54 -3.90 -14.37
C LYS A 55 -14.97 -4.19 -13.96
N ALA A 56 -15.27 -5.40 -13.48
CA ALA A 56 -16.60 -5.73 -12.99
C ALA A 56 -16.90 -4.99 -11.68
N PHE A 57 -15.89 -4.84 -10.81
CA PHE A 57 -16.00 -3.98 -9.61
C PHE A 57 -16.27 -2.53 -10.00
N GLU A 58 -15.50 -1.98 -10.94
CA GLU A 58 -15.69 -0.61 -11.44
C GLU A 58 -17.08 -0.41 -12.06
N ALA A 59 -17.53 -1.34 -12.91
CA ALA A 59 -18.85 -1.27 -13.53
C ALA A 59 -20.00 -1.38 -12.51
N ALA A 60 -19.85 -2.20 -11.47
CA ALA A 60 -20.87 -2.38 -10.44
C ALA A 60 -20.97 -1.17 -9.49
N THR A 61 -19.82 -0.59 -9.12
CA THR A 61 -19.74 0.42 -8.06
C THR A 61 -19.61 1.85 -8.57
N GLY A 62 -19.13 2.04 -9.81
CA GLY A 62 -18.67 3.34 -10.31
C GLY A 62 -17.33 3.80 -9.73
N TYR A 63 -16.62 2.97 -8.96
CA TYR A 63 -15.33 3.31 -8.35
C TYR A 63 -14.19 2.98 -9.31
N PRO A 64 -13.07 3.72 -9.34
CA PRO A 64 -11.88 3.29 -10.05
C PRO A 64 -11.46 1.88 -9.60
N ALA A 65 -11.18 0.99 -10.54
CA ALA A 65 -10.81 -0.40 -10.24
C ALA A 65 -9.64 -0.53 -9.24
N GLY A 66 -8.70 0.42 -9.25
CA GLY A 66 -7.59 0.45 -8.30
C GLY A 66 -8.03 0.57 -6.84
N LEU A 67 -9.18 1.20 -6.55
CA LEU A 67 -9.73 1.26 -5.19
C LEU A 67 -10.26 -0.10 -4.72
N GLY A 68 -10.78 -0.93 -5.64
CA GLY A 68 -11.17 -2.31 -5.32
C GLY A 68 -9.96 -3.17 -4.96
N LEU A 69 -8.87 -3.05 -5.73
CA LEU A 69 -7.61 -3.74 -5.44
C LEU A 69 -6.99 -3.26 -4.13
N LEU A 70 -7.05 -1.95 -3.84
CA LEU A 70 -6.57 -1.40 -2.57
C LEU A 70 -7.41 -1.90 -1.39
N LEU A 71 -8.73 -1.96 -1.52
CA LEU A 71 -9.61 -2.52 -0.49
C LEU A 71 -9.20 -3.96 -0.14
N ASP A 72 -9.04 -4.82 -1.15
CA ASP A 72 -8.64 -6.21 -0.94
C ASP A 72 -7.25 -6.29 -0.28
N HIS A 73 -6.30 -5.47 -0.75
CA HIS A 73 -4.97 -5.38 -0.19
C HIS A 73 -4.96 -4.99 1.30
N LEU A 74 -5.84 -4.07 1.72
CA LEU A 74 -5.97 -3.63 3.10
C LEU A 74 -6.66 -4.70 3.96
N CYS A 75 -7.76 -5.26 3.48
CA CYS A 75 -8.52 -6.31 4.17
C CYS A 75 -7.68 -7.57 4.41
N ALA A 76 -6.85 -7.98 3.45
CA ALA A 76 -5.94 -9.12 3.58
C ALA A 76 -4.91 -8.97 4.71
N ARG A 77 -4.69 -7.75 5.21
CA ARG A 77 -3.74 -7.44 6.29
C ARG A 77 -4.41 -7.29 7.66
N ILE A 78 -5.74 -7.37 7.72
CA ILE A 78 -6.50 -7.33 8.97
C ILE A 78 -6.68 -8.77 9.45
N GLN A 79 -6.12 -9.08 10.63
CA GLN A 79 -6.18 -10.43 11.20
C GLN A 79 -7.59 -10.82 11.67
N ASP A 80 -8.37 -9.86 12.16
CA ASP A 80 -9.76 -10.09 12.57
C ASP A 80 -10.70 -10.04 11.36
N PRO A 81 -11.35 -11.16 10.98
CA PRO A 81 -12.28 -11.18 9.86
C PRO A 81 -13.47 -10.21 10.03
N GLN A 82 -13.90 -9.94 11.27
CA GLN A 82 -15.00 -9.01 11.52
C GLN A 82 -14.57 -7.57 11.23
N ALA A 83 -13.38 -7.17 11.66
CA ALA A 83 -12.81 -5.87 11.32
C ALA A 83 -12.58 -5.70 9.81
N ALA A 84 -12.16 -6.75 9.10
CA ALA A 84 -12.01 -6.72 7.64
C ALA A 84 -13.37 -6.53 6.94
N ALA A 85 -14.41 -7.25 7.38
CA ALA A 85 -15.77 -7.08 6.86
C ALA A 85 -16.34 -5.69 7.17
N ALA A 86 -16.03 -5.13 8.34
CA ALA A 86 -16.41 -3.77 8.72
C ALA A 86 -15.74 -2.73 7.81
N LEU A 87 -14.43 -2.88 7.51
CA LEU A 87 -13.73 -2.01 6.57
C LEU A 87 -14.40 -2.04 5.19
N ALA A 88 -14.69 -3.23 4.65
CA ALA A 88 -15.35 -3.36 3.35
C ALA A 88 -16.76 -2.74 3.33
N THR A 89 -17.50 -2.86 4.43
CA THR A 89 -18.82 -2.25 4.58
C THR A 89 -18.72 -0.73 4.61
N ASP A 90 -17.81 -0.18 5.42
CA ASP A 90 -17.56 1.26 5.52
C ASP A 90 -17.07 1.85 4.19
N TRP A 91 -16.27 1.09 3.43
CA TRP A 91 -15.74 1.49 2.12
C TRP A 91 -16.84 1.90 1.14
N LEU A 92 -17.95 1.15 1.10
CA LEU A 92 -19.12 1.49 0.28
C LEU A 92 -20.09 2.42 1.02
N GLY A 93 -20.29 2.18 2.33
CA GLY A 93 -21.33 2.84 3.13
C GLY A 93 -21.07 4.32 3.36
N ARG A 94 -19.81 4.75 3.41
CA ARG A 94 -19.43 6.15 3.64
C ARG A 94 -19.53 7.03 2.39
N VAL A 95 -19.64 6.43 1.20
CA VAL A 95 -19.71 7.17 -0.06
C VAL A 95 -21.16 7.47 -0.42
N ALA A 96 -21.45 8.74 -0.70
CA ALA A 96 -22.75 9.15 -1.21
C ALA A 96 -22.91 8.71 -2.69
N PRO A 97 -24.07 8.17 -3.09
CA PRO A 97 -24.40 8.01 -4.50
C PRO A 97 -24.25 9.34 -5.24
N GLY A 98 -23.52 9.31 -6.35
CA GLY A 98 -23.24 10.49 -7.17
C GLY A 98 -21.93 11.20 -6.83
N ALA A 99 -21.22 10.80 -5.77
CA ALA A 99 -19.89 11.31 -5.47
C ALA A 99 -18.92 11.06 -6.64
N ASP A 100 -18.08 12.04 -6.96
CA ASP A 100 -17.04 11.91 -7.99
C ASP A 100 -15.74 11.41 -7.34
N LEU A 101 -15.39 10.16 -7.62
CA LEU A 101 -14.23 9.49 -7.04
C LEU A 101 -12.99 9.57 -7.94
N THR A 102 -13.04 10.32 -9.04
CA THR A 102 -11.98 10.36 -10.06
C THR A 102 -10.62 10.72 -9.47
N ASN A 103 -10.58 11.63 -8.51
CA ASN A 103 -9.34 12.16 -7.94
C ASN A 103 -8.89 11.44 -6.66
N VAL A 104 -9.73 10.58 -6.07
CA VAL A 104 -9.42 9.87 -4.82
C VAL A 104 -8.11 9.07 -4.93
N PRO A 105 -7.84 8.29 -6.00
CA PRO A 105 -6.56 7.59 -6.12
C PRO A 105 -5.33 8.51 -6.01
N SER A 106 -5.35 9.66 -6.69
CA SER A 106 -4.23 10.63 -6.63
C SER A 106 -4.08 11.28 -5.25
N HIS A 107 -5.18 11.50 -4.52
CA HIS A 107 -5.11 11.94 -3.12
C HIS A 107 -4.41 10.91 -2.22
N LEU A 108 -4.69 9.61 -2.41
CA LEU A 108 -4.08 8.55 -1.61
C LEU A 108 -2.58 8.39 -1.92
N VAL A 109 -2.19 8.48 -3.19
CA VAL A 109 -0.76 8.48 -3.56
C VAL A 109 -0.05 9.71 -2.99
N THR A 110 -0.68 10.88 -3.07
CA THR A 110 -0.16 12.12 -2.46
C THR A 110 0.10 11.93 -0.97
N PHE A 111 -0.86 11.40 -0.21
CA PHE A 111 -0.70 11.12 1.22
C PHE A 111 0.50 10.19 1.48
N MET A 112 0.59 9.06 0.77
CA MET A 112 1.68 8.09 0.98
C MET A 112 3.05 8.69 0.64
N LEU A 113 3.13 9.52 -0.40
CA LEU A 113 4.37 10.23 -0.76
C LEU A 113 4.72 11.29 0.27
N GLU A 114 3.77 12.09 0.75
CA GLU A 114 4.01 13.13 1.76
C GLU A 114 4.48 12.55 3.09
N GLU A 115 3.80 11.51 3.58
CA GLU A 115 4.22 10.78 4.79
C GLU A 115 5.57 10.10 4.59
N GLY A 116 5.80 9.48 3.44
CA GLY A 116 7.07 8.83 3.11
C GLY A 116 8.22 9.82 3.03
N LEU A 117 7.99 11.00 2.46
CA LEU A 117 8.99 12.07 2.36
C LEU A 117 9.29 12.68 3.74
N GLY A 118 8.26 12.88 4.57
CA GLY A 118 8.37 13.39 5.93
C GLY A 118 9.26 14.63 6.08
N ASN A 119 9.76 14.88 7.29
CA ASN A 119 10.81 15.87 7.54
C ASN A 119 12.21 15.28 7.35
N ALA A 120 12.36 14.29 6.46
CA ALA A 120 13.61 13.58 6.30
C ALA A 120 14.72 14.55 5.87
N LYS A 121 15.84 14.51 6.59
CA LYS A 121 17.09 15.10 6.12
C LYS A 121 17.70 14.10 5.17
N TRP A 122 17.55 14.34 3.88
CA TRP A 122 18.06 13.48 2.83
C TRP A 122 19.60 13.56 2.80
N PRO A 123 20.31 12.43 2.93
CA PRO A 123 21.72 12.36 2.58
C PRO A 123 21.94 12.81 1.13
N ALA A 124 23.12 13.38 0.85
CA ALA A 124 23.46 13.88 -0.49
C ALA A 124 23.43 12.75 -1.54
N GLU A 125 23.74 11.53 -1.10
CA GLU A 125 23.82 10.31 -1.89
C GLU A 125 22.46 9.89 -2.48
N ILE A 126 21.34 10.34 -1.88
CA ILE A 126 19.99 10.00 -2.32
C ILE A 126 19.22 11.22 -2.83
N GLN A 127 19.90 12.34 -3.04
CA GLN A 127 19.29 13.60 -3.45
C GLN A 127 18.50 13.46 -4.76
N GLY A 128 19.04 12.76 -5.77
CA GLY A 128 18.35 12.57 -7.05
C GLY A 128 17.02 11.82 -6.93
N VAL A 129 16.94 10.83 -6.02
CA VAL A 129 15.68 10.12 -5.71
C VAL A 129 14.69 11.08 -5.03
N SER A 130 15.15 11.88 -4.07
CA SER A 130 14.30 12.85 -3.36
C SER A 130 13.70 13.92 -4.30
N GLU A 131 14.49 14.45 -5.24
CA GLU A 131 14.04 15.41 -6.24
C GLU A 131 12.98 14.78 -7.17
N THR A 132 13.21 13.52 -7.56
CA THR A 132 12.27 12.78 -8.40
C THR A 132 10.95 12.52 -7.70
N LEU A 133 10.97 12.10 -6.42
CA LEU A 133 9.76 11.94 -5.61
C LEU A 133 8.98 13.26 -5.47
N CYS A 134 9.68 14.40 -5.31
CA CYS A 134 9.03 15.71 -5.27
C CYS A 134 8.34 16.05 -6.61
N GLY A 135 8.96 15.73 -7.74
CA GLY A 135 8.35 15.88 -9.07
C GLY A 135 7.10 15.01 -9.26
N ILE A 136 7.17 13.74 -8.84
CA ILE A 136 6.03 12.81 -8.86
C ILE A 136 4.90 13.32 -7.96
N LEU A 137 5.22 13.76 -6.73
CA LEU A 137 4.25 14.33 -5.80
C LEU A 137 3.56 15.56 -6.38
N ALA A 138 4.29 16.45 -7.04
CA ALA A 138 3.70 17.61 -7.71
C ALA A 138 2.69 17.20 -8.80
N LEU A 139 3.00 16.12 -9.54
CA LEU A 139 2.10 15.58 -10.58
C LEU A 139 0.82 14.99 -9.97
N HIS A 140 0.93 14.22 -8.88
CA HIS A 140 -0.24 13.68 -8.17
C HIS A 140 -1.08 14.77 -7.52
N ARG A 141 -0.48 15.81 -6.94
CA ARG A 141 -1.23 16.96 -6.38
C ARG A 141 -2.03 17.69 -7.46
N ARG A 142 -1.45 17.89 -8.65
CA ARG A 142 -2.17 18.44 -9.80
C ARG A 142 -3.35 17.56 -10.19
N SER A 143 -3.12 16.26 -10.35
CA SER A 143 -4.17 15.29 -10.67
C SER A 143 -5.29 15.26 -9.62
N ALA A 144 -4.93 15.27 -8.35
CA ALA A 144 -5.86 15.31 -7.22
C ALA A 144 -6.73 16.59 -7.23
N SER A 145 -6.19 17.70 -7.73
CA SER A 145 -6.91 18.97 -7.89
C SER A 145 -7.78 19.03 -9.16
N GLY A 146 -7.90 17.92 -9.91
CA GLY A 146 -8.71 17.81 -11.13
C GLY A 146 -7.98 18.19 -12.42
N ASP A 147 -6.69 18.52 -12.36
CA ASP A 147 -5.87 18.60 -13.58
C ASP A 147 -5.72 17.20 -14.21
N THR A 148 -5.53 17.15 -15.52
CA THR A 148 -5.24 15.90 -16.24
C THR A 148 -3.85 16.00 -16.85
N PRO A 149 -2.80 15.62 -16.09
CA PRO A 149 -1.46 15.60 -16.64
C PRO A 149 -1.36 14.74 -17.89
N LEU A 150 -0.56 15.18 -18.84
CA LEU A 150 -0.40 14.50 -20.11
C LEU A 150 0.39 13.20 -19.93
N ARG A 151 0.14 12.24 -20.82
CA ARG A 151 0.92 10.99 -20.88
C ARG A 151 2.43 11.23 -20.95
N ALA A 152 2.86 12.28 -21.66
CA ALA A 152 4.27 12.64 -21.76
C ALA A 152 4.87 13.07 -20.41
N GLU A 153 4.10 13.73 -19.55
CA GLU A 153 4.54 14.12 -18.20
C GLU A 153 4.73 12.89 -17.30
N TRP A 154 3.77 11.95 -17.33
CA TRP A 154 3.90 10.66 -16.63
C TRP A 154 5.11 9.86 -17.12
N SER A 155 5.29 9.76 -18.44
CA SER A 155 6.45 9.06 -19.02
C SER A 155 7.79 9.70 -18.63
N ALA A 156 7.83 11.03 -18.48
CA ALA A 156 9.03 11.75 -18.08
C ALA A 156 9.39 11.46 -16.62
N VAL A 157 8.42 11.56 -15.68
CA VAL A 157 8.69 11.25 -14.27
C VAL A 157 9.02 9.78 -14.05
N GLN A 158 8.43 8.87 -14.83
CA GLN A 158 8.78 7.46 -14.81
C GLN A 158 10.23 7.22 -15.22
N SER A 159 10.66 7.81 -16.34
CA SER A 159 12.04 7.68 -16.82
C SER A 159 13.04 8.26 -15.82
N ALA A 160 12.68 9.38 -15.18
CA ALA A 160 13.50 9.99 -14.12
C ALA A 160 13.57 9.08 -12.88
N ALA A 161 12.47 8.46 -12.47
CA ALA A 161 12.42 7.56 -11.31
C ALA A 161 13.34 6.36 -11.49
N ILE A 162 13.28 5.70 -12.66
CA ILE A 162 14.16 4.58 -12.99
C ILE A 162 15.62 5.03 -12.97
N ALA A 163 15.95 6.13 -13.66
CA ALA A 163 17.32 6.62 -13.72
C ALA A 163 17.89 7.01 -12.34
N ALA A 164 17.06 7.61 -11.47
CA ALA A 164 17.46 7.96 -10.10
C ALA A 164 17.69 6.71 -9.24
N THR A 165 16.86 5.68 -9.40
CA THR A 165 17.00 4.40 -8.69
C THR A 165 18.23 3.62 -9.18
N ASP A 166 18.49 3.59 -10.49
CA ASP A 166 19.68 2.92 -11.06
C ASP A 166 20.99 3.57 -10.60
N ALA A 167 20.96 4.87 -10.29
CA ALA A 167 22.13 5.63 -9.86
C ALA A 167 22.44 5.50 -8.36
N VAL A 168 21.52 4.96 -7.55
CA VAL A 168 21.68 4.89 -6.09
C VAL A 168 22.09 3.49 -5.64
N THR A 169 23.07 3.42 -4.75
CA THR A 169 23.51 2.17 -4.12
C THR A 169 23.16 2.09 -2.63
N ASP A 170 22.84 3.24 -2.03
CA ASP A 170 22.42 3.33 -0.64
C ASP A 170 21.09 2.57 -0.41
N PRO A 171 20.98 1.71 0.61
CA PRO A 171 19.78 0.94 0.88
C PRO A 171 18.51 1.78 1.14
N LEU A 172 18.65 2.94 1.78
CA LEU A 172 17.53 3.84 2.00
C LEU A 172 17.10 4.46 0.67
N GLY A 173 18.06 4.91 -0.14
CA GLY A 173 17.88 5.39 -1.50
C GLY A 173 17.16 4.38 -2.39
N LEU A 174 17.55 3.10 -2.36
CA LEU A 174 16.87 2.02 -3.10
C LEU A 174 15.42 1.82 -2.63
N THR A 175 15.17 1.90 -1.33
CA THR A 175 13.81 1.78 -0.77
C THR A 175 12.91 2.92 -1.26
N TYR A 176 13.43 4.14 -1.30
CA TYR A 176 12.72 5.31 -1.84
C TYR A 176 12.62 5.30 -3.37
N GLY A 177 13.63 4.80 -4.07
CA GLY A 177 13.62 4.64 -5.52
C GLY A 177 12.51 3.68 -5.96
N ALA A 178 12.35 2.57 -5.25
CA ALA A 178 11.24 1.65 -5.48
C ALA A 178 9.86 2.31 -5.24
N LEU A 179 9.74 3.18 -4.24
CA LEU A 179 8.52 3.99 -4.04
C LEU A 179 8.30 4.98 -5.19
N ALA A 180 9.36 5.64 -5.67
CA ALA A 180 9.30 6.56 -6.80
C ALA A 180 8.81 5.87 -8.07
N GLU A 181 9.39 4.72 -8.42
CA GLU A 181 8.98 3.94 -9.59
C GLU A 181 7.53 3.47 -9.49
N ALA A 182 7.10 3.00 -8.31
CA ALA A 182 5.71 2.59 -8.08
C ALA A 182 4.74 3.77 -8.23
N ALA A 183 5.13 4.96 -7.79
CA ALA A 183 4.30 6.16 -7.82
C ALA A 183 4.35 6.92 -9.15
N ALA A 184 5.23 6.57 -10.09
CA ALA A 184 5.40 7.30 -11.35
C ALA A 184 4.33 6.96 -12.43
N TRP A 185 3.14 6.55 -12.00
CA TRP A 185 2.03 6.15 -12.85
C TRP A 185 0.76 6.92 -12.50
N ASP A 186 -0.06 7.17 -13.51
CA ASP A 186 -1.43 7.67 -13.32
C ASP A 186 -2.29 6.56 -12.67
N PRO A 187 -2.78 6.77 -11.42
CA PRO A 187 -3.50 5.74 -10.68
C PRO A 187 -4.93 5.52 -11.21
N VAL A 188 -5.44 6.41 -12.08
CA VAL A 188 -6.71 6.23 -12.79
C VAL A 188 -6.55 5.26 -13.97
N VAL A 189 -5.41 5.31 -14.65
CA VAL A 189 -5.13 4.46 -15.82
C VAL A 189 -4.52 3.12 -15.40
N SER A 190 -3.58 3.13 -14.45
CA SER A 190 -2.88 1.96 -13.96
C SER A 190 -3.46 1.49 -12.62
N ARG A 191 -4.22 0.40 -12.68
CA ARG A 191 -5.03 -0.09 -11.55
C ARG A 191 -4.19 -0.62 -10.38
N SER A 192 -2.99 -1.12 -10.64
CA SER A 192 -2.12 -1.67 -9.58
C SER A 192 -1.39 -0.58 -8.78
N THR A 193 -1.30 0.64 -9.32
CA THR A 193 -0.52 1.76 -8.75
C THR A 193 -0.76 1.94 -7.25
N LEU A 194 -2.02 1.92 -6.80
CA LEU A 194 -2.33 2.11 -5.37
C LEU A 194 -1.75 1.00 -4.48
N VAL A 195 -1.84 -0.24 -4.93
CA VAL A 195 -1.33 -1.41 -4.19
C VAL A 195 0.21 -1.43 -4.22
N ASP A 196 0.80 -1.11 -5.35
CA ASP A 196 2.25 -1.05 -5.53
C ASP A 196 2.84 0.05 -4.64
N VAL A 197 2.28 1.27 -4.69
CA VAL A 197 2.70 2.40 -3.85
C VAL A 197 2.49 2.09 -2.37
N ALA A 198 1.34 1.53 -1.97
CA ALA A 198 1.10 1.16 -0.58
C ALA A 198 2.16 0.18 -0.05
N SER A 199 2.47 -0.86 -0.82
CA SER A 199 3.48 -1.87 -0.45
C SER A 199 4.87 -1.24 -0.27
N LYS A 200 5.27 -0.33 -1.15
CA LYS A 200 6.56 0.36 -1.04
C LYS A 200 6.57 1.40 0.07
N TRP A 201 5.45 2.08 0.31
CA TRP A 201 5.30 3.01 1.42
C TRP A 201 5.43 2.30 2.79
N TYR A 202 4.88 1.09 2.94
CA TYR A 202 5.08 0.29 4.15
C TYR A 202 6.57 -0.05 4.38
N ALA A 203 7.28 -0.38 3.31
CA ALA A 203 8.72 -0.66 3.37
C ALA A 203 9.52 0.60 3.75
N VAL A 204 9.19 1.76 3.18
CA VAL A 204 9.78 3.06 3.57
C VAL A 204 9.57 3.32 5.07
N ARG A 205 8.33 3.22 5.56
CA ARG A 205 8.04 3.45 6.98
C ARG A 205 8.78 2.49 7.90
N SER A 206 8.83 1.21 7.53
CA SER A 206 9.59 0.19 8.25
C SER A 206 11.09 0.52 8.31
N ARG A 207 11.66 0.97 7.18
CA ARG A 207 13.08 1.34 7.09
C ARG A 207 13.38 2.60 7.91
N GLN A 208 12.54 3.64 7.83
CA GLN A 208 12.68 4.84 8.65
C GLN A 208 12.65 4.50 10.14
N ALA A 209 11.66 3.69 10.57
CA ALA A 209 11.53 3.26 11.95
C ALA A 209 12.73 2.43 12.44
N SER A 210 13.32 1.61 11.56
CA SER A 210 14.59 0.91 11.82
C SER A 210 15.74 1.89 12.07
N LEU A 211 15.91 2.91 11.21
CA LEU A 211 16.98 3.91 11.34
C LEU A 211 16.85 4.75 12.63
N GLU A 212 15.63 5.04 13.09
CA GLU A 212 15.37 5.74 14.36
C GLU A 212 15.94 5.01 15.59
N THR A 213 16.15 3.69 15.51
CA THR A 213 16.74 2.91 16.60
C THR A 213 18.26 3.09 16.72
N GLY A 214 18.88 3.80 15.76
CA GLY A 214 20.34 3.90 15.66
C GLY A 214 20.96 2.63 15.09
N TRP A 215 20.21 1.81 14.36
CA TRP A 215 20.75 0.69 13.58
C TRP A 215 21.66 1.22 12.46
N THR A 216 22.91 0.78 12.44
CA THR A 216 23.96 1.30 11.55
C THR A 216 24.27 0.33 10.41
N GLU A 217 24.98 0.79 9.39
CA GLU A 217 25.50 -0.06 8.32
C GLU A 217 26.39 -1.20 8.83
N ARG A 218 27.16 -0.94 9.90
CA ARG A 218 27.98 -1.97 10.55
C ARG A 218 27.12 -3.08 11.14
N ASP A 219 25.98 -2.72 11.73
CA ASP A 219 25.05 -3.70 12.30
C ASP A 219 24.36 -4.49 11.18
N ASP A 220 23.99 -3.83 10.09
CA ASP A 220 23.43 -4.46 8.89
C ASP A 220 24.40 -5.47 8.26
N ALA A 221 25.69 -5.13 8.18
CA ALA A 221 26.73 -6.04 7.69
C ALA A 221 26.92 -7.25 8.62
N ALA A 222 26.93 -7.04 9.94
CA ALA A 222 27.02 -8.13 10.91
C ALA A 222 25.78 -9.04 10.88
N PHE A 223 24.59 -8.46 10.73
CA PHE A 223 23.34 -9.17 10.55
C PHE A 223 23.34 -10.03 9.28
N LYS A 224 23.77 -9.48 8.13
CA LYS A 224 23.89 -10.22 6.87
C LYS A 224 24.86 -11.40 6.98
N ALA A 225 26.04 -11.19 7.59
CA ALA A 225 26.98 -12.28 7.83
C ALA A 225 26.39 -13.39 8.74
N CYS A 226 25.55 -13.00 9.71
CA CYS A 226 24.82 -13.95 10.55
C CYS A 226 23.72 -14.69 9.78
N ILE A 227 23.00 -14.03 8.87
CA ILE A 227 22.05 -14.68 7.95
C ILE A 227 22.76 -15.69 7.06
N GLU A 228 23.87 -15.32 6.42
CA GLU A 228 24.61 -16.24 5.55
C GLU A 228 25.08 -17.49 6.30
N THR A 229 25.45 -17.31 7.58
CA THR A 229 25.80 -18.42 8.49
C THR A 229 24.56 -19.26 8.81
N PHE A 230 23.44 -18.63 9.15
CA PHE A 230 22.18 -19.33 9.39
C PHE A 230 21.71 -20.12 8.16
N GLU A 231 21.77 -19.53 6.97
CA GLU A 231 21.41 -20.19 5.71
C GLU A 231 22.27 -21.43 5.45
N ARG A 232 23.60 -21.28 5.59
CA ARG A 232 24.56 -22.37 5.37
C ARG A 232 24.42 -23.48 6.41
N ASP A 233 24.31 -23.13 7.69
CA ASP A 233 24.46 -24.08 8.78
C ASP A 233 23.12 -24.71 9.17
N VAL A 234 22.01 -23.97 9.00
CA VAL A 234 20.65 -24.41 9.37
C VAL A 234 19.83 -24.73 8.12
N LEU A 235 19.58 -23.75 7.25
CA LEU A 235 18.62 -23.91 6.15
C LEU A 235 19.08 -24.89 5.06
N ALA A 236 20.40 -25.08 4.89
CA ALA A 236 20.94 -26.10 3.99
C ALA A 236 20.61 -27.53 4.42
N HIS A 237 20.31 -27.76 5.71
CA HIS A 237 19.98 -29.07 6.28
C HIS A 237 18.46 -29.27 6.46
N ASP A 238 17.70 -28.17 6.59
CA ASP A 238 16.24 -28.16 6.68
C ASP A 238 15.71 -26.80 6.22
N SER A 239 15.04 -26.78 5.07
CA SER A 239 14.51 -25.57 4.45
C SER A 239 13.13 -25.16 4.98
N SER A 240 12.57 -25.87 5.96
CA SER A 240 11.28 -25.49 6.53
C SER A 240 11.42 -24.27 7.46
N LEU A 241 10.82 -23.14 7.07
CA LEU A 241 10.88 -21.88 7.83
C LEU A 241 10.02 -21.90 9.11
N THR A 242 9.25 -22.97 9.36
CA THR A 242 8.34 -23.08 10.50
C THR A 242 9.00 -23.57 11.79
N THR A 243 10.26 -24.00 11.72
CA THR A 243 10.98 -24.64 12.83
C THR A 243 12.08 -23.79 13.44
N TYR A 244 12.42 -22.63 12.86
CA TYR A 244 13.60 -21.88 13.27
C TYR A 244 13.31 -20.46 13.76
N ASP A 245 13.82 -20.16 14.95
CA ASP A 245 13.79 -18.84 15.58
C ASP A 245 15.11 -18.10 15.32
N PHE A 246 15.16 -17.31 14.25
CA PHE A 246 16.34 -16.52 13.89
C PHE A 246 16.79 -15.59 15.04
N PRO A 247 15.90 -14.85 15.75
CA PRO A 247 16.28 -14.13 16.97
C PRO A 247 17.12 -14.93 17.97
N SER A 248 16.71 -16.17 18.30
CA SER A 248 17.48 -17.05 19.18
C SER A 248 18.85 -17.42 18.60
N PHE A 249 18.92 -17.70 17.29
CA PHE A 249 20.19 -17.94 16.60
C PHE A 249 21.11 -16.70 16.67
N PHE A 250 20.57 -15.52 16.37
CA PHE A 250 21.30 -14.26 16.39
C PHE A 250 21.85 -13.94 17.79
N CYS A 251 21.10 -14.25 18.85
CA CYS A 251 21.55 -14.10 20.23
C CYS A 251 22.83 -14.89 20.55
N VAL A 252 23.00 -16.07 19.93
CA VAL A 252 24.18 -16.92 20.15
C VAL A 252 25.37 -16.43 19.32
N HIS A 253 25.13 -16.01 18.08
CA HIS A 253 26.18 -15.70 17.11
C HIS A 253 26.65 -14.22 17.13
N ALA A 254 25.81 -13.29 17.61
CA ALA A 254 26.12 -11.88 17.77
C ALA A 254 25.47 -11.29 19.05
N PRO A 255 25.84 -11.81 20.24
CA PRO A 255 25.19 -11.45 21.51
C PRO A 255 25.26 -9.95 21.82
N GLU A 256 26.32 -9.27 21.39
CA GLU A 256 26.51 -7.83 21.57
C GLU A 256 25.55 -6.97 20.72
N LEU A 257 25.00 -7.54 19.64
CA LEU A 257 24.04 -6.86 18.76
C LEU A 257 22.60 -7.26 19.05
N HIS A 258 22.36 -8.38 19.73
CA HIS A 258 21.03 -8.97 19.89
C HIS A 258 20.00 -7.99 20.46
N ALA A 259 20.31 -7.27 21.55
CA ALA A 259 19.37 -6.32 22.14
C ALA A 259 18.97 -5.20 21.16
N ARG A 260 19.92 -4.71 20.36
CA ARG A 260 19.67 -3.68 19.34
C ARG A 260 18.90 -4.25 18.14
N PHE A 261 19.16 -5.51 17.79
CA PHE A 261 18.44 -6.21 16.73
C PHE A 261 16.97 -6.40 17.11
N ILE A 262 16.67 -6.89 18.31
CA ILE A 262 15.28 -7.03 18.77
C ILE A 262 14.56 -5.68 18.77
N GLN A 263 15.20 -4.64 19.31
CA GLN A 263 14.62 -3.29 19.30
C GLN A 263 14.33 -2.79 17.87
N GLN A 264 15.29 -2.97 16.95
CA GLN A 264 15.16 -2.59 15.55
C GLN A 264 14.06 -3.40 14.83
N LEU A 265 14.01 -4.70 15.05
CA LEU A 265 13.01 -5.61 14.49
C LEU A 265 11.61 -5.25 14.97
N ASP A 266 11.42 -5.06 16.27
CA ASP A 266 10.13 -4.69 16.86
C ASP A 266 9.65 -3.34 16.32
N ARG A 267 10.53 -2.35 16.24
CA ARG A 267 10.20 -1.00 15.76
C ARG A 267 9.83 -1.00 14.28
N SER A 268 10.61 -1.71 13.46
CA SER A 268 10.39 -1.90 12.02
C SER A 268 9.08 -2.65 11.74
N ASN A 269 8.86 -3.78 12.42
CA ASN A 269 7.65 -4.58 12.27
C ASN A 269 6.40 -3.82 12.73
N THR A 270 6.48 -3.10 13.85
CA THR A 270 5.37 -2.26 14.33
C THR A 270 4.98 -1.22 13.28
N ALA A 271 5.96 -0.48 12.74
CA ALA A 271 5.70 0.52 11.71
C ALA A 271 5.09 -0.11 10.43
N PHE A 272 5.57 -1.27 10.02
CA PHE A 272 5.02 -2.01 8.88
C PHE A 272 3.57 -2.45 9.13
N LEU A 273 3.30 -3.08 10.29
CA LEU A 273 1.99 -3.64 10.65
C LEU A 273 0.93 -2.57 10.93
N GLU A 274 1.33 -1.39 11.42
CA GLU A 274 0.41 -0.26 11.62
C GLU A 274 0.04 0.45 10.31
N SER A 275 0.87 0.33 9.27
CA SER A 275 0.69 1.07 8.02
C SER A 275 -0.63 0.80 7.29
N PRO A 276 -1.08 -0.46 7.14
CA PRO A 276 -2.39 -0.75 6.54
C PRO A 276 -3.54 -0.09 7.30
N GLY A 277 -3.50 -0.07 8.64
CA GLY A 277 -4.53 0.57 9.46
C GLY A 277 -4.60 2.09 9.23
N ILE A 278 -3.44 2.74 9.10
CA ILE A 278 -3.36 4.17 8.77
C ILE A 278 -3.91 4.44 7.37
N LEU A 279 -3.50 3.66 6.38
CA LEU A 279 -3.95 3.83 5.00
C LEU A 279 -5.45 3.52 4.84
N ALA A 280 -5.98 2.54 5.56
CA ALA A 280 -7.40 2.24 5.58
C ALA A 280 -8.22 3.44 6.10
N ARG A 281 -7.79 4.04 7.22
CA ARG A 281 -8.44 5.25 7.77
C ARG A 281 -8.42 6.40 6.77
N VAL A 282 -7.25 6.73 6.22
CA VAL A 282 -7.11 7.82 5.24
C VAL A 282 -7.92 7.56 3.98
N SER A 283 -8.01 6.29 3.55
CA SER A 283 -8.83 5.89 2.42
C SER A 283 -10.33 6.13 2.68
N LEU A 284 -10.84 5.75 3.86
CA LEU A 284 -12.22 6.03 4.26
C LEU A 284 -12.49 7.53 4.37
N ASP A 285 -11.54 8.32 4.88
CA ASP A 285 -11.67 9.77 4.99
C ASP A 285 -11.69 10.44 3.60
N ALA A 286 -10.84 10.01 2.66
CA ALA A 286 -10.81 10.51 1.29
C ALA A 286 -12.10 10.16 0.52
N LEU A 287 -12.60 8.93 0.67
CA LEU A 287 -13.88 8.49 0.13
C LEU A 287 -15.06 9.32 0.67
N ALA A 288 -15.08 9.58 1.97
CA ALA A 288 -16.10 10.40 2.61
C ALA A 288 -16.01 11.88 2.19
N ALA A 289 -14.79 12.42 2.02
CA ALA A 289 -14.57 13.79 1.59
C ALA A 289 -15.10 14.04 0.16
N ALA A 290 -14.89 13.08 -0.75
CA ALA A 290 -15.41 13.13 -2.13
C ALA A 290 -16.96 13.18 -2.20
N SER A 291 -17.64 12.82 -1.11
CA SER A 291 -19.10 12.85 -1.01
C SER A 291 -19.68 14.20 -0.60
N ARG A 292 -18.83 15.20 -0.28
CA ARG A 292 -19.29 16.54 0.13
C ARG A 292 -19.44 17.44 -1.11
N PRO A 293 -20.65 17.96 -1.40
CA PRO A 293 -20.89 18.78 -2.59
C PRO A 293 -20.12 20.11 -2.63
N ASP A 294 -19.56 20.56 -1.50
CA ASP A 294 -18.83 21.84 -1.38
C ASP A 294 -17.29 21.67 -1.37
N ALA A 295 -16.76 20.51 -1.73
CA ALA A 295 -15.31 20.23 -1.71
C ALA A 295 -14.57 20.61 -3.02
N ALA A 296 -15.22 21.37 -3.92
CA ALA A 296 -14.63 21.88 -5.17
C ALA A 296 -14.78 23.39 -5.27
#